data_AF-A0A972L5Y6-F1
#
_entry.id   AF-A0A972L5Y6-F1
#
_cell.length_a   1.000
_cell.length_b   1.000
_cell.length_c   1.000
_cell.angle_alpha   90.00
_cell.angle_beta   90.00
_cell.angle_gamma   90.00
#
_symmetry.space_group_name_H-M   'P 1'
#
loop_
_entity.id
_entity.type
_entity.pdbx_description
1 polymer ?
#
loop_
_entity_poly.entity_id
_entity_poly.type
_entity_poly.pdbx_seq_one_letter_code
_entity_poly.pdbx_strand_id
1 'polypeptide(L)'
;RLIRHYGLHSDDYDVAKQGWKYTLKSGRVLEFIPTSFLHAPGAIATYDARTRTLFSGDLFGAIGREWSLFADEEFIAPMEEFHRLYMPSKKILRSCMNRLEGYAIDRILPQHGSILEGEQVKTATARLRELECGIDLSVEEP
;
A
#
# COMPACT_ATOMS: atom_id res chain seq x y z
N ARG A 1 17.27 9.53 -8.60
CA ARG A 1 15.90 9.79 -8.09
C ARG A 1 15.27 10.87 -8.97
N LEU A 2 14.16 10.55 -9.64
CA LEU A 2 13.48 11.40 -10.63
C LEU A 2 13.30 12.86 -10.19
N ILE A 3 12.99 13.13 -8.92
CA ILE A 3 12.85 14.49 -8.37
C ILE A 3 14.08 15.37 -8.65
N ARG A 4 15.30 14.88 -8.35
CA ARG A 4 16.54 15.62 -8.65
C ARG A 4 16.79 15.75 -10.16
N HIS A 5 16.41 14.73 -10.94
CA HIS A 5 16.55 14.76 -12.40
C HIS A 5 15.65 15.84 -13.03
N TYR A 6 14.45 16.03 -12.48
CA TYR A 6 13.52 17.10 -12.90
C TYR A 6 13.83 18.48 -12.30
N GLY A 7 14.96 18.64 -11.60
CA GLY A 7 15.35 19.93 -10.99
C GLY A 7 14.44 20.38 -9.85
N LEU A 8 13.63 19.47 -9.30
CA LEU A 8 12.79 19.77 -8.14
C LEU A 8 13.65 19.72 -6.88
N HIS A 9 13.51 20.75 -6.06
CA HIS A 9 14.18 20.87 -4.76
C HIS A 9 13.13 20.83 -3.65
N SER A 10 13.36 19.97 -2.68
CA SER A 10 12.58 19.89 -1.44
C SER A 10 13.53 19.58 -0.30
N ASP A 11 13.33 20.24 0.84
CA ASP A 11 14.02 19.85 2.07
C ASP A 11 13.57 18.46 2.50
N ASP A 12 14.48 17.72 3.14
CA ASP A 12 14.14 16.41 3.68
C ASP A 12 13.13 16.56 4.82
N TYR A 13 12.03 15.81 4.73
CA TYR A 13 11.01 15.75 5.78
C TYR A 13 11.05 14.40 6.50
N ASP A 14 11.69 14.38 7.67
CA ASP A 14 11.77 13.19 8.52
C ASP A 14 10.43 12.94 9.23
N VAL A 15 9.56 12.15 8.59
CA VAL A 15 8.20 11.87 9.09
C VAL A 15 8.18 11.28 10.50
N ALA A 16 9.21 10.51 10.90
CA ALA A 16 9.26 9.89 12.22
C ALA A 16 9.45 10.94 13.32
N LYS A 17 10.28 11.95 13.08
CA LYS A 17 10.46 13.10 13.99
C LYS A 17 9.24 14.03 14.04
N GLN A 18 8.35 13.91 13.07
CA GLN A 18 7.18 14.77 12.91
C GLN A 18 5.88 14.08 13.33
N GLY A 19 5.99 13.01 14.11
CA GLY A 19 4.82 12.27 14.62
C GLY A 19 4.00 11.59 13.52
N TRP A 20 4.65 11.25 12.40
CA TRP A 20 4.04 10.58 11.25
C TRP A 20 2.89 11.36 10.61
N LYS A 21 2.92 12.69 10.66
CA LYS A 21 1.91 13.55 10.05
C LYS A 21 2.53 14.74 9.35
N TYR A 22 1.84 15.27 8.36
CA TYR A 22 2.14 16.55 7.75
C TYR A 22 0.87 17.37 7.56
N THR A 23 0.85 18.58 8.09
CA THR A 23 -0.27 19.51 7.92
C THR A 23 0.06 20.48 6.80
N LEU A 24 -0.72 20.42 5.71
CA LEU A 24 -0.61 21.33 4.58
C LEU A 24 -1.03 22.74 5.00
N LYS A 25 -0.61 23.76 4.23
CA LYS A 25 -1.01 25.17 4.46
C LYS A 25 -2.53 25.37 4.49
N SER A 26 -3.28 24.49 3.84
CA SER A 26 -4.75 24.47 3.84
C SER A 26 -5.39 23.90 5.12
N GLY A 27 -4.58 23.42 6.09
CA GLY A 27 -5.04 22.69 7.26
C GLY A 27 -5.33 21.20 7.01
N ARG A 28 -5.24 20.73 5.76
CA ARG A 28 -5.39 19.30 5.43
C ARG A 28 -4.22 18.51 6.01
N VAL A 29 -4.52 17.41 6.69
CA VAL A 29 -3.51 16.54 7.32
C VAL A 29 -3.31 15.29 6.48
N LEU A 30 -2.04 14.98 6.19
CA LEU A 30 -1.59 13.70 5.66
C LEU A 30 -0.97 12.90 6.80
N GLU A 31 -1.35 11.64 6.93
CA GLU A 31 -0.76 10.70 7.89
C GLU A 31 0.12 9.71 7.15
N PHE A 32 1.27 9.38 7.73
CA PHE A 32 2.24 8.46 7.16
C PHE A 32 2.21 7.15 7.95
N ILE A 33 1.94 6.06 7.26
CA ILE A 33 1.73 4.74 7.85
C ILE A 33 2.94 3.87 7.47
N PRO A 34 3.83 3.49 8.41
CA PRO A 34 5.02 2.71 8.08
C PRO A 34 4.64 1.30 7.59
N THR A 35 4.82 0.99 6.32
CA THR A 35 4.56 -0.34 5.73
C THR A 35 5.87 -1.13 5.60
N SER A 36 6.74 -1.03 6.62
CA SER A 36 8.08 -1.60 6.61
C SER A 36 8.11 -3.06 6.18
N PHE A 37 9.03 -3.37 5.26
CA PHE A 37 9.22 -4.68 4.64
C PHE A 37 8.05 -5.15 3.75
N LEU A 38 7.14 -4.26 3.32
CA LEU A 38 6.08 -4.58 2.35
C LEU A 38 6.26 -3.78 1.04
N HIS A 39 7.23 -4.10 0.19
CA HIS A 39 8.33 -5.06 0.35
C HIS A 39 9.63 -4.38 0.80
N ALA A 40 9.77 -3.07 0.55
CA ALA A 40 10.96 -2.32 0.93
C ALA A 40 11.04 -2.08 2.46
N PRO A 41 12.23 -2.16 3.08
CA PRO A 41 12.40 -1.95 4.53
C PRO A 41 11.88 -0.60 5.03
N GLY A 42 12.05 0.45 4.22
CA GLY A 42 11.60 1.81 4.50
C GLY A 42 10.29 2.21 3.82
N ALA A 43 9.44 1.26 3.43
CA ALA A 43 8.17 1.56 2.79
C ALA A 43 7.20 2.29 3.74
N ILE A 44 6.46 3.25 3.18
CA ILE A 44 5.48 4.09 3.88
C ILE A 44 4.29 4.28 2.95
N ALA A 45 3.07 4.12 3.48
CA ALA A 45 1.84 4.55 2.85
C ALA A 45 1.43 5.94 3.36
N THR A 46 0.71 6.71 2.55
CA THR A 46 0.17 8.02 2.95
C THR A 46 -1.35 7.94 3.00
N TYR A 47 -1.93 8.29 4.14
CA TYR A 47 -3.36 8.35 4.34
C TYR A 47 -3.84 9.80 4.40
N ASP A 48 -4.88 10.08 3.63
CA ASP A 48 -5.53 11.38 3.55
C ASP A 48 -6.90 11.30 4.23
N ALA A 49 -6.97 11.74 5.48
CA ALA A 49 -8.17 11.65 6.30
C ALA A 49 -9.36 12.42 5.71
N ARG A 50 -9.10 13.48 4.93
CA ARG A 50 -10.17 14.31 4.34
C ARG A 50 -10.93 13.54 3.26
N THR A 51 -10.23 12.74 2.46
CA THR A 51 -10.84 11.97 1.35
C THR A 51 -10.83 10.47 1.61
N ARG A 52 -10.45 10.04 2.83
CA ARG A 52 -10.37 8.63 3.23
C ARG A 52 -9.61 7.78 2.20
N THR A 53 -8.51 8.35 1.69
CA THR A 53 -7.74 7.79 0.60
C THR A 53 -6.40 7.30 1.11
N LEU A 54 -6.04 6.06 0.78
CA LEU A 54 -4.74 5.48 1.07
C LEU A 54 -3.89 5.43 -0.21
N PHE A 55 -2.81 6.21 -0.26
CA PHE A 55 -1.75 6.03 -1.25
C PHE A 55 -0.80 4.96 -0.72
N SER A 56 -0.92 3.74 -1.23
CA SER A 56 -0.39 2.54 -0.58
C SER A 56 1.02 2.12 -1.01
N GLY A 57 1.60 2.79 -2.01
CA GLY A 57 2.87 2.36 -2.61
C GLY A 57 2.66 1.03 -3.33
N ASP A 58 3.56 0.07 -3.14
CA ASP A 58 3.43 -1.26 -3.76
C ASP A 58 2.32 -2.11 -3.14
N LEU A 59 1.91 -1.82 -1.90
CA LEU A 59 0.84 -2.54 -1.23
C LEU A 59 -0.49 -2.32 -1.99
N PHE A 60 -1.30 -3.36 -2.12
CA PHE A 60 -2.49 -3.41 -2.99
C PHE A 60 -2.22 -3.23 -4.49
N GLY A 61 -0.95 -3.17 -4.90
CA GLY A 61 -0.57 -3.12 -6.30
C GLY A 61 -0.69 -4.47 -7.01
N ALA A 62 -0.73 -4.39 -8.33
CA ALA A 62 -0.70 -5.54 -9.22
C ALA A 62 0.18 -5.22 -10.44
N ILE A 63 0.75 -6.26 -11.04
CA ILE A 63 1.43 -6.20 -12.33
C ILE A 63 0.68 -7.13 -13.27
N GLY A 64 0.08 -6.61 -14.34
CA GLY A 64 -0.81 -7.39 -15.20
C GLY A 64 -1.01 -6.75 -16.57
N ARG A 65 -1.78 -7.42 -17.44
CA ARG A 65 -2.09 -6.96 -18.80
C ARG A 65 -3.49 -6.35 -18.89
N GLU A 66 -3.57 -5.33 -19.75
CA GLU A 66 -4.62 -4.32 -19.87
C GLU A 66 -4.78 -3.42 -18.65
N TRP A 67 -4.50 -2.13 -18.84
CA TRP A 67 -4.58 -1.14 -17.78
C TRP A 67 -5.92 -0.44 -17.82
N SER A 68 -6.61 -0.44 -16.69
CA SER A 68 -7.72 0.46 -16.37
C SER A 68 -7.35 1.32 -15.16
N LEU A 69 -7.84 2.55 -15.12
CA LEU A 69 -7.62 3.42 -13.95
C LEU A 69 -8.29 2.86 -12.69
N PHE A 70 -9.47 2.25 -12.83
CA PHE A 70 -10.24 1.66 -11.74
C PHE A 70 -10.26 0.14 -11.87
N ALA A 71 -10.10 -0.53 -10.75
CA ALA A 71 -10.12 -1.98 -10.67
C ALA A 71 -11.52 -2.52 -10.98
N ASP A 72 -11.57 -3.59 -11.75
CA ASP A 72 -12.74 -4.43 -11.92
C ASP A 72 -12.65 -5.64 -10.97
N GLU A 73 -13.56 -6.59 -11.13
CA GLU A 73 -13.60 -7.81 -10.33
C GLU A 73 -12.40 -8.73 -10.60
N GLU A 74 -11.77 -8.62 -11.77
CA GLU A 74 -10.64 -9.45 -12.19
C GLU A 74 -9.32 -8.99 -11.57
N PHE A 75 -9.24 -7.74 -11.09
CA PHE A 75 -8.03 -7.14 -10.48
C PHE A 75 -7.52 -7.85 -9.22
N ILE A 76 -8.37 -8.55 -8.46
CA ILE A 76 -7.98 -9.20 -7.20
C ILE A 76 -6.93 -10.30 -7.43
N ALA A 77 -7.06 -11.08 -8.50
CA ALA A 77 -6.13 -12.18 -8.79
C ALA A 77 -4.68 -11.69 -9.08
N PRO A 78 -4.43 -10.73 -10.00
CA PRO A 78 -3.07 -10.23 -10.24
C PRO A 78 -2.51 -9.45 -9.04
N MET A 79 -3.37 -8.84 -8.21
CA MET A 79 -2.93 -8.26 -6.94
C MET A 79 -2.38 -9.35 -6.01
N GLU A 80 -3.11 -10.46 -5.82
CA GLU A 80 -2.62 -11.58 -5.00
C GLU A 80 -1.33 -12.20 -5.55
N GLU A 81 -1.23 -12.38 -6.87
CA GLU A 81 -0.02 -12.90 -7.51
C GLU A 81 1.20 -12.01 -7.23
N PHE A 82 1.03 -10.69 -7.40
CA PHE A 82 2.06 -9.72 -7.08
C PHE A 82 2.48 -9.81 -5.60
N HIS A 83 1.52 -9.85 -4.68
CA HIS A 83 1.83 -9.91 -3.25
C HIS A 83 2.44 -11.24 -2.83
N ARG A 84 2.02 -12.35 -3.45
CA ARG A 84 2.56 -13.68 -3.21
C ARG A 84 4.08 -13.71 -3.48
N LEU A 85 4.54 -13.04 -4.53
CA LEU A 85 5.95 -13.00 -4.94
C LEU A 85 6.78 -11.94 -4.21
N TYR A 86 6.22 -10.74 -3.97
CA TYR A 86 6.99 -9.60 -3.48
C TYR A 86 6.94 -9.42 -1.97
N MET A 87 5.85 -9.83 -1.30
CA MET A 87 5.74 -9.67 0.15
C MET A 87 6.51 -10.76 0.87
N PRO A 88 7.20 -10.44 1.99
CA PRO A 88 8.15 -11.35 2.61
C PRO A 88 7.49 -12.52 3.34
N SER A 89 6.32 -12.31 3.97
CA SER A 89 5.55 -13.32 4.69
C SER A 89 4.13 -12.84 5.01
N LYS A 90 3.21 -13.79 5.14
CA LYS A 90 1.84 -13.61 5.65
C LYS A 90 1.84 -12.92 7.00
N LYS A 91 2.80 -13.23 7.88
CA LYS A 91 2.89 -12.62 9.22
C LYS A 91 2.98 -11.09 9.15
N ILE A 92 3.90 -10.56 8.33
CA ILE A 92 4.11 -9.11 8.21
C ILE A 92 2.95 -8.48 7.43
N LEU A 93 2.51 -9.11 6.35
CA LEU A 93 1.39 -8.62 5.54
C LEU A 93 0.10 -8.51 6.36
N ARG A 94 -0.27 -9.58 7.09
CA ARG A 94 -1.42 -9.61 8.01
C ARG A 94 -1.32 -8.53 9.08
N SER A 95 -0.14 -8.36 9.69
CA SER A 95 0.05 -7.31 10.71
C SER A 95 -0.22 -5.91 10.14
N CYS A 96 0.15 -5.65 8.89
CA CYS A 96 -0.16 -4.39 8.23
C CYS A 96 -1.66 -4.28 7.93
N MET A 97 -2.31 -5.33 7.41
CA MET A 97 -3.76 -5.33 7.14
C MET A 97 -4.58 -5.03 8.39
N ASN A 98 -4.25 -5.67 9.53
CA ASN A 98 -4.92 -5.43 10.80
C ASN A 98 -4.75 -3.99 11.29
N ARG A 99 -3.58 -3.38 11.07
CA ARG A 99 -3.37 -1.97 11.43
C ARG A 99 -4.20 -1.04 10.54
N LEU A 100 -4.35 -1.36 9.26
CA LEU A 100 -5.16 -0.56 8.33
C LEU A 100 -6.66 -0.61 8.65
N GLU A 101 -7.16 -1.62 9.37
CA GLU A 101 -8.56 -1.64 9.85
C GLU A 101 -8.91 -0.49 10.80
N GLY A 102 -7.92 0.11 11.46
CA GLY A 102 -8.13 1.29 12.30
C GLY A 102 -8.44 2.56 11.51
N TYR A 103 -8.36 2.53 10.18
CA TYR A 103 -8.56 3.68 9.31
C TYR A 103 -9.86 3.52 8.51
N ALA A 104 -10.62 4.62 8.40
CA ALA A 104 -11.72 4.71 7.45
C ALA A 104 -11.13 4.90 6.04
N ILE A 105 -11.07 3.84 5.24
CA ILE A 105 -10.51 3.86 3.88
C ILE A 105 -11.63 3.58 2.89
N ASP A 106 -11.95 4.58 2.07
CA ASP A 106 -12.94 4.47 1.00
C ASP A 106 -12.28 4.12 -0.34
N ARG A 107 -10.98 4.43 -0.47
CA ARG A 107 -10.20 4.32 -1.73
C ARG A 107 -8.75 3.96 -1.46
N ILE A 108 -8.20 3.05 -2.26
CA ILE A 108 -6.76 2.71 -2.25
C ILE A 108 -6.16 2.99 -3.62
N LEU A 109 -5.08 3.77 -3.63
CA LEU A 109 -4.30 4.17 -4.81
C LEU A 109 -2.91 3.54 -4.71
N PRO A 110 -2.71 2.35 -5.28
CA PRO A 110 -1.39 1.74 -5.36
C PRO A 110 -0.51 2.45 -6.40
N GLN A 111 0.80 2.26 -6.27
CA GLN A 111 1.80 2.76 -7.23
C GLN A 111 1.73 2.03 -8.57
N HIS A 112 1.28 0.78 -8.55
CA HIS A 112 1.15 -0.11 -9.71
C HIS A 112 -0.26 -0.68 -9.78
N GLY A 113 -0.84 -0.74 -10.97
CA GLY A 113 -2.18 -1.27 -11.20
C GLY A 113 -3.28 -0.21 -11.11
N SER A 114 -4.43 -0.61 -10.57
CA SER A 114 -5.69 0.14 -10.63
C SER A 114 -6.15 0.60 -9.25
N ILE A 115 -6.97 1.64 -9.23
CA ILE A 115 -7.59 2.20 -8.03
C ILE A 115 -8.69 1.25 -7.54
N LEU A 116 -8.66 0.92 -6.25
CA LEU A 116 -9.70 0.17 -5.55
C LEU A 116 -10.66 1.15 -4.86
N GLU A 117 -11.97 0.98 -5.05
CA GLU A 117 -13.01 1.77 -4.38
C GLU A 117 -14.15 0.88 -3.88
N GLY A 118 -14.90 1.37 -2.89
CA GLY A 118 -16.09 0.69 -2.38
C GLY A 118 -15.77 -0.68 -1.78
N GLU A 119 -16.57 -1.69 -2.14
CA GLU A 119 -16.42 -3.05 -1.58
C GLU A 119 -15.10 -3.73 -1.96
N GLN A 120 -14.45 -3.32 -3.06
CA GLN A 120 -13.16 -3.87 -3.46
C GLN A 120 -12.07 -3.57 -2.44
N VAL A 121 -12.16 -2.46 -1.70
CA VAL A 121 -11.22 -2.13 -0.61
C VAL A 121 -11.27 -3.20 0.48
N LYS A 122 -12.48 -3.61 0.88
CA LYS A 122 -12.68 -4.64 1.91
C LYS A 122 -12.24 -6.00 1.39
N THR A 123 -12.64 -6.35 0.17
CA THR A 123 -12.24 -7.61 -0.47
C THR A 123 -10.72 -7.71 -0.55
N ALA A 124 -10.05 -6.70 -1.10
CA ALA A 124 -8.60 -6.69 -1.22
C ALA A 124 -7.90 -6.81 0.13
N THR A 125 -8.36 -6.07 1.14
CA THR A 125 -7.81 -6.12 2.51
C THR A 125 -7.97 -7.50 3.14
N ALA A 126 -9.13 -8.14 2.98
CA ALA A 126 -9.39 -9.47 3.50
C ALA A 126 -8.53 -10.54 2.80
N ARG A 127 -8.39 -10.43 1.48
CA ARG A 127 -7.58 -11.34 0.67
C ARG A 127 -6.10 -11.25 1.03
N LEU A 128 -5.53 -10.04 1.08
CA LEU A 128 -4.13 -9.84 1.48
C LEU A 128 -3.86 -10.24 2.94
N ARG A 129 -4.84 -10.14 3.83
CA ARG A 129 -4.68 -10.55 5.24
C ARG A 129 -4.39 -12.04 5.39
N GLU A 130 -5.02 -12.85 4.55
CA GLU A 130 -4.93 -14.31 4.62
C GLU A 130 -3.95 -14.91 3.61
N LEU A 131 -3.38 -14.10 2.73
CA LEU A 131 -2.47 -14.52 1.68
C LEU A 131 -1.14 -15.08 2.24
N GLU A 132 -0.83 -16.32 1.88
CA GLU A 132 0.52 -16.88 1.99
C GLU A 132 1.43 -16.29 0.91
N CYS A 133 2.60 -15.82 1.31
CA CYS A 133 3.52 -15.09 0.43
C CYS A 133 4.98 -15.21 0.88
N GLY A 134 5.89 -14.95 -0.05
CA GLY A 134 7.33 -14.93 0.21
C GLY A 134 7.83 -16.24 0.82
N ILE A 135 8.47 -16.15 1.98
CA ILE A 135 9.11 -17.30 2.65
C ILE A 135 8.11 -18.36 3.11
N ASP A 136 6.82 -18.01 3.23
CA ASP A 136 5.79 -18.96 3.65
C ASP A 136 5.42 -19.94 2.51
N LEU A 137 5.79 -19.64 1.27
CA LEU A 137 5.52 -20.50 0.11
C LEU A 137 6.49 -21.68 -0.01
N SER A 138 7.67 -21.57 0.60
CA SER A 138 8.77 -22.53 0.47
C SER A 138 8.79 -23.62 1.54
N VAL A 139 7.65 -23.92 2.16
CA VAL A 139 7.56 -25.04 3.12
C VAL A 139 7.10 -26.31 2.38
N GLU A 140 7.90 -26.79 1.43
CA GLU A 140 8.03 -28.25 1.29
C GLU A 140 9.07 -28.65 2.35
N GLU A 141 8.60 -29.12 3.51
CA GLU A 141 9.50 -29.80 4.45
C GLU A 141 10.04 -31.07 3.75
N PRO A 142 11.36 -31.35 3.83
CA PRO A 142 11.89 -32.65 3.44
C PRO A 142 11.37 -33.79 4.35
#